data_AF-A0A6I5CTK3-F1
#
_entry.id   AF-A0A6I5CTK3-F1
#
_cell.length_a   1.000
_cell.length_b   1.000
_cell.length_c   1.000
_cell.angle_alpha   90.00
_cell.angle_beta   90.00
_cell.angle_gamma   90.00
#
_symmetry.space_group_name_H-M   'P 1'
#
loop_
_entity.id
_entity.type
_entity.pdbx_description
1 polymer ?
#
loop_
_entity_poly.entity_id
_entity_poly.type
_entity_poly.pdbx_seq_one_letter_code
_entity_poly.pdbx_strand_id
1 'polypeptide(L)'
;MRHLDPRHPEARIRPVHWNGHTVLAHRLAYEAAHGDIPEEIDGQRAVIDHKCRVFQCVNVAHLELVTNGENILRGATVFAANAGKTHCSAGHEFTPENTGRNSRGNRTCLTCVRTHQENRNAARREMTAANPREPRTHCRHGHEFTPENTRVNTAGARVCKTCANRASREHRARKKTA
;
A
#
# COMPACT_ATOMS: atom_id res chain seq x y z
N MET A 1 -29.86 -28.13 25.07
CA MET A 1 -28.70 -27.21 24.90
C MET A 1 -29.15 -26.05 24.02
N ARG A 2 -29.09 -24.81 24.50
CA ARG A 2 -29.48 -23.64 23.69
C ARG A 2 -28.40 -23.42 22.62
N HIS A 3 -28.76 -23.53 21.35
CA HIS A 3 -27.92 -23.06 20.26
C HIS A 3 -27.83 -21.54 20.37
N LEU A 4 -26.73 -21.03 20.91
CA LEU A 4 -26.44 -19.60 20.92
C LEU A 4 -26.14 -19.15 19.49
N ASP A 5 -26.68 -18.00 19.08
CA ASP A 5 -26.36 -17.36 17.80
C ASP A 5 -24.81 -17.20 17.70
N PRO A 6 -24.17 -17.66 16.62
CA PRO A 6 -22.73 -17.50 16.41
C PRO A 6 -22.23 -16.05 16.47
N ARG A 7 -23.13 -15.07 16.37
CA ARG A 7 -22.85 -13.62 16.48
C ARG A 7 -23.10 -13.06 17.87
N HIS A 8 -23.48 -13.90 18.84
CA HIS A 8 -23.69 -13.45 20.22
C HIS A 8 -22.35 -13.05 20.86
N PRO A 9 -22.26 -11.91 21.57
CA PRO A 9 -21.00 -11.42 22.16
C PRO A 9 -20.31 -12.38 23.15
N GLU A 10 -21.00 -13.42 23.63
CA GLU A 10 -20.47 -14.49 24.50
C GLU A 10 -19.94 -15.73 23.75
N ALA A 11 -20.08 -15.76 22.41
CA ALA A 11 -19.50 -16.77 21.52
C ALA A 11 -18.01 -16.48 21.25
N ARG A 12 -17.23 -16.13 22.29
CA ARG A 12 -15.78 -15.95 22.18
C ARG A 12 -15.07 -17.28 22.46
N ILE A 13 -13.89 -17.44 21.85
CA ILE A 13 -12.98 -18.55 22.17
C ILE A 13 -12.67 -18.46 23.66
N ARG A 14 -12.94 -19.54 24.41
CA ARG A 14 -12.63 -19.61 25.83
C ARG A 14 -11.24 -20.20 26.03
N PRO A 15 -10.30 -19.46 26.64
CA PRO A 15 -9.02 -20.02 26.99
C PRO A 15 -9.15 -20.97 28.19
N VAL A 16 -8.20 -21.87 28.34
CA VAL A 16 -8.05 -22.80 29.46
C VAL A 16 -6.67 -22.63 30.08
N HIS A 17 -6.54 -22.97 31.36
CA HIS A 17 -5.26 -22.99 32.05
C HIS A 17 -4.63 -24.37 31.90
N TRP A 18 -3.42 -24.43 31.34
CA TRP A 18 -2.67 -25.66 31.09
C TRP A 18 -1.18 -25.42 31.38
N ASN A 19 -0.57 -26.27 32.21
CA ASN A 19 0.85 -26.14 32.64
C ASN A 19 1.25 -24.73 33.12
N GLY A 20 0.36 -24.04 33.84
CA GLY A 20 0.60 -22.67 34.35
C GLY A 20 0.40 -21.55 33.32
N HIS A 21 0.02 -21.87 32.07
CA HIS A 21 -0.21 -20.90 31.01
C HIS A 21 -1.68 -20.87 30.56
N THR A 22 -2.12 -19.72 30.07
CA THR A 22 -3.44 -19.56 29.44
C THR A 22 -3.32 -19.92 27.95
N VAL A 23 -4.00 -20.98 27.51
CA VAL A 23 -3.96 -21.49 26.13
C VAL A 23 -5.36 -21.56 25.51
N LEU A 24 -5.46 -21.58 24.18
CA LEU A 24 -6.74 -21.73 23.48
C LEU A 24 -7.18 -23.21 23.49
N ALA A 25 -8.38 -23.49 24.00
CA ALA A 25 -8.86 -24.86 24.21
C ALA A 25 -8.86 -25.72 22.92
N HIS A 26 -9.28 -25.14 21.80
CA HIS A 26 -9.31 -25.84 20.52
C HIS A 26 -7.89 -26.12 19.98
N ARG A 27 -6.93 -25.25 20.27
CA ARG A 27 -5.53 -25.44 19.85
C ARG A 27 -4.90 -26.59 20.61
N LEU A 28 -5.08 -26.60 21.93
CA LEU A 28 -4.62 -27.69 22.79
C LEU A 28 -5.26 -29.04 22.38
N ALA A 29 -6.56 -29.05 22.07
CA ALA A 29 -7.25 -30.26 21.61
C ALA A 29 -6.69 -30.77 20.27
N TYR A 30 -6.38 -29.87 19.33
CA TYR A 30 -5.75 -30.24 18.05
C TYR A 30 -4.34 -30.81 18.27
N GLU A 31 -3.50 -30.12 19.05
CA GLU A 31 -2.12 -30.54 19.32
C GLU A 31 -2.06 -31.90 20.03
N ALA A 32 -2.97 -32.16 20.97
CA ALA A 32 -3.07 -33.45 21.65
C ALA A 32 -3.43 -34.62 20.71
N ALA A 33 -4.17 -34.36 19.63
CA ALA A 33 -4.62 -35.39 18.70
C ALA A 33 -3.73 -35.56 17.46
N HIS A 34 -3.06 -34.49 17.02
CA HIS A 34 -2.31 -34.45 15.76
C HIS A 34 -0.83 -34.07 15.91
N GLY A 35 -0.37 -33.73 17.11
CA GLY A 35 0.97 -33.22 17.36
C GLY A 35 1.07 -31.71 17.14
N ASP A 36 2.29 -31.19 17.22
CA ASP A 36 2.55 -29.76 17.24
C ASP A 36 2.01 -29.02 16.01
N ILE A 37 1.44 -27.83 16.24
CA ILE A 37 1.03 -26.93 15.17
C ILE A 37 2.27 -26.19 14.66
N PRO A 38 2.63 -26.32 13.36
CA PRO A 38 3.76 -25.62 12.79
C PRO A 38 3.57 -24.10 12.86
N GLU A 39 4.66 -23.33 12.87
CA GLU A 39 4.54 -21.87 12.83
C GLU A 39 3.95 -21.39 11.49
N GLU A 40 4.30 -22.07 10.39
CA GLU A 40 3.91 -21.72 9.03
C GLU A 40 3.55 -22.94 8.17
N ILE A 41 2.66 -22.70 7.21
CA ILE A 41 2.30 -23.61 6.10
C ILE A 41 2.39 -22.76 4.84
N ASP A 42 3.15 -23.22 3.84
CA ASP A 42 3.36 -22.50 2.57
C ASP A 42 3.84 -21.04 2.72
N GLY A 43 4.68 -20.77 3.74
CA GLY A 43 5.20 -19.44 4.05
C GLY A 43 4.16 -18.47 4.66
N GLN A 44 3.03 -18.99 5.13
CA GLN A 44 2.03 -18.23 5.88
C GLN A 44 1.80 -18.83 7.26
N ARG A 45 1.54 -17.98 8.25
CA ARG A 45 1.24 -18.41 9.61
C ARG A 45 0.13 -19.48 9.63
N ALA A 46 0.41 -20.62 10.26
CA ALA A 46 -0.58 -21.68 10.44
C ALA A 46 -1.58 -21.31 11.54
N VAL A 47 -2.86 -21.63 11.31
CA VAL A 47 -3.96 -21.38 12.25
C VAL A 47 -4.96 -22.54 12.25
N ILE A 48 -5.71 -22.69 13.34
CA ILE A 48 -6.80 -23.67 13.43
C ILE A 48 -8.12 -22.99 13.07
N ASP A 49 -8.79 -23.48 12.02
CA ASP A 49 -10.13 -23.04 11.59
C ASP A 49 -11.20 -23.98 12.14
N HIS A 50 -12.31 -23.38 12.61
CA HIS A 50 -13.50 -24.12 13.01
C HIS A 50 -14.40 -24.32 11.78
N LYS A 51 -14.36 -25.52 11.18
CA LYS A 51 -15.28 -25.91 10.09
C LYS A 51 -16.75 -25.75 10.48
N CYS A 52 -17.06 -25.97 11.76
CA CYS A 52 -18.40 -25.84 12.33
C CYS A 52 -18.84 -24.40 12.65
N ARG A 53 -17.95 -23.40 12.54
CA ARG A 53 -18.21 -21.98 12.91
C ARG A 53 -18.67 -21.77 14.36
N VAL A 54 -18.42 -22.74 15.24
CA VAL A 54 -18.70 -22.64 16.68
C VAL A 54 -17.37 -22.46 17.42
N PHE A 55 -17.11 -21.24 17.90
CA PHE A 55 -15.84 -20.85 18.53
C PHE A 55 -15.47 -21.63 19.81
N GLN A 56 -16.46 -22.23 20.48
CA GLN A 56 -16.27 -23.03 21.69
C GLN A 56 -16.05 -24.52 21.38
N CYS A 57 -16.16 -24.95 20.12
CA CYS A 57 -16.00 -26.35 19.75
C CYS A 57 -14.54 -26.80 19.89
N VAL A 58 -14.33 -27.90 20.59
CA VAL A 58 -13.03 -28.57 20.75
C VAL A 58 -13.00 -29.98 20.13
N ASN A 59 -14.09 -30.39 19.47
CA ASN A 59 -14.13 -31.65 18.72
C ASN A 59 -13.12 -31.57 17.57
N VAL A 60 -12.06 -32.37 17.66
CA VAL A 60 -10.94 -32.41 16.71
C VAL A 60 -11.41 -32.64 15.27
N ALA A 61 -12.45 -33.46 15.06
CA ALA A 61 -13.01 -33.70 13.72
C ALA A 61 -13.56 -32.42 13.05
N HIS A 62 -13.93 -31.41 13.85
CA HIS A 62 -14.43 -30.12 13.38
C HIS A 62 -13.33 -29.05 13.24
N LEU A 63 -12.09 -29.38 13.59
CA LEU A 63 -10.93 -28.51 13.46
C LEU A 63 -10.19 -28.83 12.17
N GLU A 64 -9.54 -27.82 11.60
CA GLU A 64 -8.70 -27.96 10.41
C GLU A 64 -7.50 -27.03 10.57
N LEU A 65 -6.31 -27.55 10.32
CA LEU A 65 -5.10 -26.75 10.24
C LEU A 65 -5.02 -26.13 8.85
N VAL A 66 -5.03 -24.80 8.79
CA VAL A 66 -5.05 -24.02 7.55
C VAL A 66 -4.06 -22.85 7.63
N THR A 67 -3.79 -22.21 6.50
CA THR A 67 -3.08 -20.92 6.50
C THR A 67 -3.96 -19.80 7.04
N ASN A 68 -3.33 -18.76 7.57
CA ASN A 68 -4.04 -17.54 7.99
C ASN A 68 -4.83 -16.91 6.82
N GLY A 69 -4.26 -16.94 5.60
CA GLY A 69 -4.92 -16.44 4.40
C GLY A 69 -6.22 -17.18 4.09
N GLU A 70 -6.20 -18.52 4.11
CA GLU A 70 -7.40 -19.33 3.92
C GLU A 70 -8.45 -19.07 5.01
N ASN A 71 -8.05 -19.01 6.28
CA ASN A 71 -8.96 -18.70 7.37
C ASN A 71 -9.66 -17.34 7.19
N ILE A 72 -8.93 -16.31 6.76
CA ILE A 72 -9.49 -14.98 6.47
C ILE A 72 -10.48 -15.04 5.29
N LEU A 73 -10.12 -15.75 4.22
CA LEU A 73 -10.93 -15.88 3.01
C LEU A 73 -12.21 -16.70 3.22
N ARG A 74 -12.18 -17.68 4.12
CA ARG A 74 -13.35 -18.47 4.50
C ARG A 74 -14.31 -17.72 5.45
N GLY A 75 -13.86 -16.63 6.08
CA GLY A 75 -14.63 -15.83 7.03
C GLY A 75 -15.48 -14.72 6.38
N ALA A 76 -16.37 -14.10 7.18
CA ALA A 76 -17.19 -12.96 6.76
C ALA A 76 -16.43 -11.62 6.87
N THR A 77 -15.22 -11.55 6.30
CA THR A 77 -14.38 -10.35 6.35
C THR A 77 -14.56 -9.49 5.10
N VAL A 78 -14.22 -8.19 5.21
CA VAL A 78 -14.16 -7.31 4.03
C VAL A 78 -13.15 -7.80 2.99
N PHE A 79 -12.09 -8.51 3.43
CA PHE A 79 -11.09 -9.09 2.54
C PHE A 79 -11.67 -10.23 1.72
N ALA A 80 -12.39 -11.18 2.35
CA ALA A 80 -13.09 -12.25 1.67
C ALA A 80 -14.14 -11.71 0.68
N ALA A 81 -14.96 -10.77 1.14
CA ALA A 81 -15.97 -10.13 0.29
C ALA A 81 -15.35 -9.40 -0.91
N ASN A 82 -14.19 -8.75 -0.71
CA ASN A 82 -13.47 -8.08 -1.80
C ASN A 82 -12.80 -9.07 -2.75
N ALA A 83 -12.22 -10.17 -2.24
CA ALA A 83 -11.55 -11.18 -3.06
C ALA A 83 -12.50 -11.76 -4.12
N GLY A 84 -13.75 -12.06 -3.74
CA GLY A 84 -14.78 -12.60 -4.64
C GLY A 84 -15.39 -11.60 -5.65
N LYS A 85 -15.05 -10.31 -5.59
CA LYS A 85 -15.59 -9.33 -6.56
C LYS A 85 -15.01 -9.57 -7.95
N THR A 86 -15.90 -9.67 -8.94
CA THR A 86 -15.56 -9.73 -10.37
C THR A 86 -15.44 -8.36 -11.01
N HIS A 87 -16.01 -7.32 -10.38
CA HIS A 87 -15.98 -5.95 -10.88
C HIS A 87 -15.54 -4.97 -9.80
N CYS A 88 -14.87 -3.89 -10.20
CA CYS A 88 -14.54 -2.79 -9.31
C CYS A 88 -15.80 -1.94 -9.01
N SER A 89 -15.68 -0.99 -8.08
CA SER A 89 -16.80 -0.11 -7.71
C SER A 89 -17.32 0.78 -8.84
N ALA A 90 -16.51 1.00 -9.87
CA ALA A 90 -16.88 1.72 -11.08
C ALA A 90 -17.45 0.81 -12.20
N GLY A 91 -17.61 -0.48 -11.93
CA GLY A 91 -18.16 -1.45 -12.88
C GLY A 91 -17.16 -2.03 -13.89
N HIS A 92 -15.86 -1.78 -13.75
CA HIS A 92 -14.85 -2.41 -14.62
C HIS A 92 -14.55 -3.84 -14.16
N GLU A 93 -14.53 -4.78 -15.10
CA GLU A 93 -14.22 -6.19 -14.86
C GLU A 93 -12.76 -6.40 -14.43
N PHE A 94 -12.55 -7.28 -13.45
CA PHE A 94 -11.22 -7.72 -13.02
C PHE A 94 -10.72 -8.87 -13.91
N THR A 95 -10.17 -8.52 -15.08
CA THR A 95 -9.42 -9.44 -15.95
C THR A 95 -7.92 -9.40 -15.63
N PRO A 96 -7.08 -10.35 -16.08
CA PRO A 96 -5.63 -10.26 -15.92
C PRO A 96 -5.02 -8.96 -16.45
N GLU A 97 -5.59 -8.41 -17.53
CA GLU A 97 -5.15 -7.17 -18.18
C GLU A 97 -5.64 -5.90 -17.48
N ASN A 98 -6.73 -5.99 -16.71
CA ASN A 98 -7.33 -4.86 -15.99
C ASN A 98 -7.11 -4.93 -14.46
N THR A 99 -6.37 -5.92 -13.99
CA THR A 99 -6.11 -6.15 -12.56
C THR A 99 -4.65 -5.92 -12.24
N GLY A 100 -4.39 -4.94 -11.38
CA GLY A 100 -3.07 -4.65 -10.85
C GLY A 100 -3.00 -4.80 -9.33
N ARG A 101 -1.82 -4.48 -8.78
CA ARG A 101 -1.61 -4.30 -7.34
C ARG A 101 -0.96 -2.95 -7.06
N ASN A 102 -1.35 -2.28 -5.99
CA ASN A 102 -0.67 -1.07 -5.53
C ASN A 102 0.56 -1.40 -4.65
N SER A 103 1.27 -0.37 -4.20
CA SER A 103 2.44 -0.51 -3.31
C SER A 103 2.13 -1.18 -1.97
N ARG A 104 0.86 -1.26 -1.56
CA ARG A 104 0.40 -1.97 -0.36
C ARG A 104 -0.06 -3.40 -0.65
N GLY A 105 0.10 -3.89 -1.88
CA GLY A 105 -0.32 -5.22 -2.31
C GLY A 105 -1.82 -5.37 -2.60
N ASN A 106 -2.63 -4.33 -2.41
CA ASN A 106 -4.08 -4.38 -2.64
C ASN A 106 -4.40 -4.44 -4.13
N ARG A 107 -5.39 -5.25 -4.50
CA ARG A 107 -5.91 -5.34 -5.88
C ARG A 107 -6.44 -3.97 -6.34
N THR A 108 -6.02 -3.54 -7.52
CA THR A 108 -6.45 -2.28 -8.15
C THR A 108 -7.01 -2.52 -9.55
N CYS A 109 -7.98 -1.71 -9.95
CA CYS A 109 -8.47 -1.68 -11.33
C CYS A 109 -7.59 -0.73 -12.15
N LEU A 110 -6.94 -1.25 -13.19
CA LEU A 110 -5.99 -0.48 -14.01
C LEU A 110 -6.67 0.61 -14.84
N THR A 111 -7.89 0.36 -15.32
CA THR A 111 -8.71 1.38 -15.97
C THR A 111 -9.01 2.55 -15.04
N CYS A 112 -9.44 2.29 -13.80
CA CYS A 112 -9.63 3.35 -12.79
C CYS A 112 -8.34 4.14 -12.55
N VAL A 113 -7.20 3.46 -12.42
CA VAL A 113 -5.90 4.12 -12.23
C VAL A 113 -5.58 5.06 -13.40
N ARG A 114 -5.80 4.62 -14.64
CA ARG A 114 -5.58 5.44 -15.84
C ARG A 114 -6.47 6.69 -15.83
N THR A 115 -7.77 6.53 -15.59
CA THR A 115 -8.72 7.64 -15.52
C THR A 115 -8.34 8.64 -14.43
N HIS A 116 -7.97 8.17 -13.23
CA HIS A 116 -7.52 9.06 -12.16
C HIS A 116 -6.20 9.78 -12.51
N GLN A 117 -5.30 9.12 -13.25
CA GLN A 117 -4.06 9.76 -13.71
C GLN A 117 -4.33 10.84 -14.76
N GLU A 118 -5.20 10.57 -15.72
CA GLU A 118 -5.61 11.53 -16.75
C GLU A 118 -6.27 12.76 -16.12
N ASN A 119 -7.22 12.56 -15.20
CA ASN A 119 -7.88 13.65 -14.48
C ASN A 119 -6.88 14.50 -13.67
N ARG A 120 -5.94 13.85 -12.97
CA ARG A 120 -4.87 14.58 -12.24
C ARG A 120 -3.97 15.37 -13.17
N ASN A 121 -3.64 14.82 -14.34
CA ASN A 121 -2.82 15.50 -15.34
C ASN A 121 -3.56 16.69 -15.96
N ALA A 122 -4.84 16.54 -16.27
CA ALA A 122 -5.70 17.62 -16.77
C ALA A 122 -5.77 18.77 -15.76
N ALA A 123 -6.11 18.48 -14.50
CA ALA A 123 -6.16 19.48 -13.44
C ALA A 123 -4.81 20.19 -13.23
N ARG A 124 -3.69 19.46 -13.32
CA ARG A 124 -2.34 20.06 -13.23
C ARG A 124 -2.04 20.99 -14.41
N ARG A 125 -2.47 20.63 -15.62
CA ARG A 125 -2.31 21.46 -16.83
C ARG A 125 -3.14 22.75 -16.70
N GLU A 126 -4.40 22.63 -16.29
CA GLU A 126 -5.29 23.78 -16.04
C GLU A 126 -4.70 24.71 -14.98
N MET A 127 -4.25 24.17 -13.84
CA MET A 127 -3.63 24.98 -12.78
C MET A 127 -2.34 25.69 -13.25
N THR A 128 -1.53 25.03 -14.08
CA THR A 128 -0.31 25.63 -14.64
C THR A 128 -0.66 26.73 -15.65
N ALA A 129 -1.70 26.53 -16.47
CA ALA A 129 -2.18 27.52 -17.42
C ALA A 129 -2.83 28.73 -16.72
N ALA A 130 -3.55 28.49 -15.62
CA ALA A 130 -4.24 29.53 -14.84
C ALA A 130 -3.30 30.38 -13.96
N ASN A 131 -2.13 29.85 -13.60
CA ASN A 131 -1.11 30.59 -12.85
C ASN A 131 0.24 30.60 -13.60
N PRO A 132 0.33 31.34 -14.72
CA PRO A 132 1.58 31.51 -15.42
C PRO A 132 2.52 32.30 -14.51
N ARG A 133 3.64 31.67 -14.11
CA ARG A 133 4.68 32.39 -13.36
C ARG A 133 5.26 33.47 -14.27
N GLU A 134 5.11 34.72 -13.86
CA GLU A 134 5.78 35.83 -14.53
C GLU A 134 7.30 35.59 -14.58
N PRO A 135 7.97 35.99 -15.68
CA PRO A 135 9.40 35.88 -15.77
C PRO A 135 10.04 36.69 -14.64
N ARG A 136 10.82 36.05 -13.76
CA ARG A 136 11.54 36.76 -12.69
C ARG A 136 12.30 37.96 -13.26
N THR A 137 12.18 39.12 -12.62
CA THR A 137 12.89 40.35 -12.98
C THR A 137 14.36 40.29 -12.54
N HIS A 138 14.66 39.51 -11.50
CA HIS A 138 16.00 39.34 -10.95
C HIS A 138 16.42 37.87 -10.88
N CYS A 139 17.71 37.61 -11.05
CA CYS A 139 18.28 36.29 -10.84
C CYS A 139 18.27 35.89 -9.35
N ARG A 140 18.64 34.65 -9.03
CA ARG A 140 18.66 34.17 -7.63
C ARG A 140 19.62 34.95 -6.70
N HIS A 141 20.54 35.72 -7.24
CA HIS A 141 21.48 36.56 -6.50
C HIS A 141 21.09 38.05 -6.50
N GLY A 142 19.88 38.39 -6.97
CA GLY A 142 19.38 39.77 -6.98
C GLY A 142 19.90 40.63 -8.13
N HIS A 143 20.59 40.07 -9.12
CA HIS A 143 20.96 40.85 -10.32
C HIS A 143 19.80 40.94 -11.29
N GLU A 144 19.49 42.16 -11.75
CA GLU A 144 18.41 42.42 -12.70
C GLU A 144 18.67 41.77 -14.06
N PHE A 145 17.63 41.19 -14.66
CA PHE A 145 17.65 40.62 -16.00
C PHE A 145 17.38 41.70 -17.06
N THR A 146 18.38 42.53 -17.35
CA THR A 146 18.37 43.49 -18.47
C THR A 146 18.96 42.85 -19.75
N PRO A 147 18.80 43.43 -20.95
CA PRO A 147 19.45 42.92 -22.18
C PRO A 147 20.99 42.78 -22.04
N GLU A 148 21.62 43.70 -21.31
CA GLU A 148 23.06 43.74 -21.08
C GLU A 148 23.50 42.63 -20.11
N ASN A 149 22.68 42.33 -19.08
CA ASN A 149 22.97 41.34 -18.05
C ASN A 149 22.29 39.96 -18.27
N THR A 150 21.60 39.78 -19.39
CA THR A 150 20.93 38.52 -19.74
C THR A 150 21.55 37.88 -20.97
N ARG A 151 21.76 36.57 -20.93
CA ARG A 151 21.99 35.73 -22.12
C ARG A 151 21.03 34.55 -22.09
N VAL A 152 20.66 34.02 -23.26
CA VAL A 152 19.85 32.79 -23.36
C VAL A 152 20.78 31.63 -23.69
N ASN A 153 20.60 30.48 -23.02
CA ASN A 153 21.39 29.27 -23.31
C ASN A 153 20.70 28.40 -24.38
N THR A 154 21.33 27.28 -24.76
CA THR A 154 20.78 26.32 -25.74
C THR A 154 19.47 25.67 -25.29
N ALA A 155 19.19 25.66 -23.98
CA ALA A 155 17.92 25.19 -23.43
C ALA A 155 16.84 26.30 -23.37
N GLY A 156 17.09 27.48 -23.93
CA GLY A 156 16.14 28.60 -23.93
C GLY A 156 16.01 29.35 -22.60
N ALA A 157 16.83 29.04 -21.59
CA ALA A 157 16.76 29.65 -20.27
C ALA A 157 17.57 30.96 -20.19
N ARG A 158 17.01 31.98 -19.50
CA ARG A 158 17.72 33.23 -19.16
C ARG A 158 18.79 32.96 -18.11
N VAL A 159 20.03 33.34 -18.43
CA VAL A 159 21.21 33.25 -17.56
C VAL A 159 21.73 34.65 -17.27
N CYS A 160 21.99 34.93 -15.99
CA CYS A 160 22.58 36.18 -15.55
C CYS A 160 24.07 36.21 -15.91
N LYS A 161 24.47 37.16 -16.75
CA LYS A 161 25.86 37.34 -17.21
C LYS A 161 26.78 37.69 -16.03
N THR A 162 26.36 38.52 -15.07
CA THR A 162 27.15 38.82 -13.86
C THR A 162 27.50 37.55 -13.07
N CYS A 163 26.52 36.67 -12.84
CA CYS A 163 26.76 35.40 -12.16
C CYS A 163 27.67 34.47 -12.97
N ALA A 164 27.43 34.37 -14.28
CA ALA A 164 28.23 33.52 -15.16
C ALA A 164 29.70 33.98 -15.22
N ASN A 165 29.93 35.30 -15.26
CA ASN A 165 31.27 35.89 -15.28
C ASN A 165 32.01 35.63 -13.96
N ARG A 166 31.32 35.81 -12.82
CA ARG A 166 31.89 35.49 -11.51
C ARG A 166 32.32 34.02 -11.42
N ALA A 167 31.41 33.10 -11.74
CA ALA A 167 31.71 31.67 -11.74
C ALA A 167 32.85 31.30 -12.70
N SER A 168 32.91 31.91 -13.89
CA SER A 168 34.01 31.68 -14.83
C SER A 168 35.36 32.16 -14.30
N ARG A 169 35.41 33.30 -13.59
CA ARG A 169 36.64 33.81 -12.97
C ARG A 169 37.12 32.88 -11.87
N GLU A 170 36.21 32.44 -10.99
CA GLU A 170 36.51 31.49 -9.93
C GLU A 170 37.04 30.16 -10.49
N HIS A 171 36.42 29.64 -11.55
CA HIS A 171 36.89 28.41 -12.21
C HIS A 171 38.30 28.56 -12.80
N ARG A 172 38.59 29.67 -13.49
CA ARG A 172 39.92 29.95 -14.04
C ARG A 172 40.98 30.10 -12.95
N ALA A 173 40.63 30.75 -11.83
CA ALA A 173 41.53 30.87 -10.68
C ALA A 173 41.88 29.50 -10.09
N ARG A 174 40.88 28.63 -9.89
CA ARG A 174 41.09 27.25 -9.39
C ARG A 174 41.98 26.42 -10.31
N LYS A 175 41.84 26.56 -11.63
CA LYS A 175 42.69 25.87 -12.63
C LYS A 175 44.13 26.39 -12.67
N LYS A 176 44.39 27.62 -12.21
CA LYS A 176 45.74 28.21 -12.19
C LYS A 176 46.52 27.81 -10.93
N THR A 177 45.81 27.44 -9.87
CA THR A 177 46.35 27.06 -8.56
C THR A 177 46.46 25.54 -8.35
N ALA A 178 46.04 24.73 -9.33
CA ALA A 178 46.11 23.28 -9.34
C ALA A 178 47.11 22.84 -10.42
#